data_AF-A0A956PTG1-F1
#
_entry.id   AF-A0A956PTG1-F1
#
_cell.length_a   1.000
_cell.length_b   1.000
_cell.length_c   1.000
_cell.angle_alpha   90.00
_cell.angle_beta   90.00
_cell.angle_gamma   90.00
#
_symmetry.space_group_name_H-M   'P 1'
#
loop_
_entity.id
_entity.type
_entity.pdbx_description
1 polymer ?
#
loop_
_entity_poly.entity_id
_entity_poly.type
_entity_poly.pdbx_seq_one_letter_code
_entity_poly.pdbx_strand_id
1 'polypeptide(L)'
;MLIIIDALNSRTFFPALESGRFPTFRKLLERGTSCRRSISIFPSLTPAATSTIVTGDAPQGHRVFGFHWYDRSADEIAYYGDDFWTVAKLGFAKFIHNCLWSLNQDRLSSKTIFSKVQ
;
A
#
# COMPACT_ATOMS: atom_id res chain seq x y z
N MET A 1 16.15 2.11 -2.11
CA MET A 1 15.02 1.97 -3.06
C MET A 1 14.02 0.99 -2.50
N LEU A 2 12.74 1.34 -2.47
CA LEU A 2 11.64 0.48 -2.04
C LEU A 2 10.70 0.27 -3.22
N ILE A 3 10.36 -0.99 -3.52
CA ILE A 3 9.43 -1.36 -4.60
C ILE A 3 8.31 -2.17 -3.96
N ILE A 4 7.07 -1.76 -4.20
CA ILE A 4 5.86 -2.45 -3.76
C ILE A 4 5.14 -2.94 -5.01
N ILE A 5 4.84 -4.25 -5.06
CA ILE A 5 4.11 -4.86 -6.17
C ILE A 5 2.72 -5.19 -5.66
N ASP A 6 1.73 -4.48 -6.16
CA ASP A 6 0.35 -4.65 -5.73
C ASP A 6 -0.18 -6.06 -6.07
N ALA A 7 -1.02 -6.60 -5.20
CA ALA A 7 -1.63 -7.92 -5.32
C ALA A 7 -0.67 -9.11 -5.54
N LEU A 8 0.63 -8.97 -5.23
CA LEU A 8 1.60 -10.06 -5.37
C LEU A 8 1.40 -11.14 -4.28
N ASN A 9 0.60 -12.15 -4.60
CA ASN A 9 0.31 -13.25 -3.69
C ASN A 9 1.47 -14.27 -3.66
N SER A 10 2.01 -14.55 -2.47
CA SER A 10 3.08 -15.52 -2.28
C SER A 10 2.72 -16.93 -2.74
N ARG A 11 1.44 -17.33 -2.63
CA ARG A 11 0.95 -18.66 -3.02
C ARG A 11 1.00 -18.89 -4.53
N THR A 12 0.94 -17.84 -5.34
CA THR A 12 1.03 -17.93 -6.81
C THR A 12 2.43 -17.55 -7.30
N PHE A 13 3.06 -16.57 -6.65
CA PHE A 13 4.38 -16.07 -7.03
C PHE A 13 5.48 -17.11 -6.89
N PHE A 14 5.59 -17.81 -5.75
CA PHE A 14 6.68 -18.77 -5.53
C PHE A 14 6.62 -19.98 -6.48
N PRO A 15 5.46 -20.62 -6.72
CA PRO A 15 5.37 -21.68 -7.73
C PRO A 15 5.75 -21.20 -9.14
N ALA A 16 5.31 -20.01 -9.55
CA ALA A 16 5.64 -19.46 -10.85
C ALA A 16 7.14 -19.13 -10.98
N LEU A 17 7.77 -18.64 -9.91
CA LEU A 17 9.21 -18.45 -9.83
C LEU A 17 9.97 -19.78 -9.96
N GLU A 18 9.54 -20.82 -9.24
CA GLU A 18 10.13 -22.16 -9.26
C GLU A 18 10.00 -22.82 -10.65
N SER A 19 8.96 -22.49 -11.41
CA SER A 19 8.81 -22.90 -12.83
C SER A 19 9.75 -22.19 -13.81
N GLY A 20 10.61 -21.27 -13.34
CA GLY A 20 11.60 -20.58 -14.17
C GLY A 20 11.09 -19.34 -14.91
N ARG A 21 9.82 -18.93 -14.70
CA ARG A 21 9.20 -17.79 -15.40
C ARG A 21 9.74 -16.42 -15.02
N PHE A 22 10.43 -16.30 -13.88
CA PHE A 22 10.88 -15.02 -13.33
C PHE A 22 12.40 -14.97 -13.08
N PRO A 23 13.23 -14.90 -14.14
CA PRO A 23 14.69 -14.99 -14.03
C PRO A 23 15.30 -13.84 -13.21
N THR A 24 14.73 -12.64 -13.27
CA THR A 24 15.20 -11.48 -12.48
C THR A 24 14.93 -11.66 -11.00
N PHE A 25 13.72 -12.08 -10.61
CA PHE A 25 13.40 -12.37 -9.22
C PHE A 25 14.24 -13.52 -8.66
N ARG A 26 14.55 -14.53 -9.48
CA ARG A 26 15.45 -15.62 -9.09
C ARG A 26 16.84 -15.09 -8.72
N LYS A 27 17.43 -14.23 -9.56
CA LYS A 27 18.72 -13.58 -9.27
C LYS A 27 18.67 -12.73 -7.99
N LEU A 28 17.56 -12.05 -7.73
CA LEU A 28 17.38 -11.26 -6.49
C LEU A 28 17.34 -12.16 -5.24
N LEU A 29 16.66 -13.30 -5.31
CA LEU A 29 16.56 -14.24 -4.20
C LEU A 29 17.87 -14.98 -3.94
N GLU A 30 18.64 -15.31 -4.99
CA GLU A 30 19.96 -15.94 -4.88
C GLU A 30 21.00 -15.01 -4.24
N ARG A 31 20.85 -13.68 -4.39
CA ARG A 31 21.80 -12.67 -3.88
C ARG A 31 21.31 -11.92 -2.64
N GLY A 32 20.08 -12.18 -2.21
CA GLY A 32 19.40 -11.41 -1.18
C GLY A 32 18.74 -12.31 -0.13
N THR A 33 17.84 -11.72 0.64
CA THR A 33 17.07 -12.44 1.66
C THR A 33 15.59 -12.33 1.35
N SER A 34 14.87 -13.43 1.60
CA SER A 34 13.43 -13.51 1.39
C SER A 34 12.72 -13.95 2.64
N CYS A 35 11.64 -13.25 3.01
CA CYS A 35 10.72 -13.71 4.03
C CYS A 35 9.49 -14.34 3.37
N ARG A 36 9.45 -15.69 3.31
CA ARG A 36 8.30 -16.42 2.73
C ARG A 36 7.04 -16.35 3.60
N ARG A 37 7.20 -16.07 4.90
CA ARG A 37 6.11 -15.99 5.90
C ARG A 37 5.74 -14.53 6.23
N SER A 38 5.59 -13.70 5.19
CA SER A 38 5.06 -12.35 5.36
C SER A 38 3.53 -12.39 5.38
N ILE A 39 2.93 -11.72 6.36
CA ILE A 39 1.48 -11.61 6.54
C ILE A 39 1.12 -10.12 6.40
N SER A 40 0.08 -9.84 5.61
CA SER A 40 -0.43 -8.47 5.47
C SER A 40 -1.22 -8.05 6.71
N ILE A 41 -1.45 -6.75 6.86
CA ILE A 41 -2.40 -6.22 7.83
C ILE A 41 -3.85 -6.57 7.48
N PHE A 42 -4.76 -6.34 8.43
CA PHE A 42 -6.19 -6.32 8.18
C PHE A 42 -6.77 -4.91 8.44
N PRO A 43 -7.57 -4.35 7.51
CA PRO A 43 -7.89 -4.90 6.19
C PRO A 43 -6.70 -4.79 5.23
N SER A 44 -6.53 -5.78 4.33
CA SER A 44 -5.40 -5.82 3.38
C SER A 44 -5.62 -4.94 2.15
N LEU A 45 -6.18 -3.74 2.34
CA LEU A 45 -6.46 -2.78 1.28
C LEU A 45 -5.21 -1.96 0.95
N THR A 46 -5.00 -1.62 -0.32
CA THR A 46 -3.78 -0.96 -0.81
C THR A 46 -3.39 0.29 0.00
N PRO A 47 -4.28 1.25 0.32
CA PRO A 47 -3.89 2.44 1.08
C PRO A 47 -3.41 2.12 2.50
N ALA A 48 -4.09 1.20 3.18
CA ALA A 48 -3.72 0.79 4.53
C ALA A 48 -2.40 -0.01 4.53
N ALA A 49 -2.29 -0.99 3.63
CA ALA A 49 -1.14 -1.89 3.58
C ALA A 49 0.14 -1.15 3.16
N THR A 50 0.07 -0.26 2.17
CA THR A 50 1.23 0.54 1.75
C THR A 50 1.65 1.52 2.85
N SER A 51 0.70 2.16 3.54
CA SER A 51 0.96 3.02 4.69
C SER A 51 1.68 2.26 5.82
N THR A 52 1.25 1.04 6.14
CA THR A 52 1.96 0.18 7.10
C THR A 52 3.37 -0.15 6.64
N ILE A 53 3.57 -0.53 5.37
CA ILE A 53 4.90 -0.86 4.83
C ILE A 53 5.86 0.33 4.97
N VAL A 54 5.41 1.55 4.65
CA VAL A 54 6.30 2.72 4.65
C VAL A 54 6.49 3.34 6.03
N THR A 55 5.57 3.15 6.98
CA THR A 55 5.68 3.72 8.35
C THR A 55 6.23 2.74 9.38
N GLY A 56 5.99 1.44 9.17
CA GLY A 56 6.19 0.38 10.16
C GLY A 56 5.11 0.36 11.25
N ASP A 57 4.01 1.08 11.06
CA ASP A 57 2.94 1.25 12.04
C ASP A 57 1.65 0.55 11.57
N ALA A 58 0.75 0.22 12.50
CA ALA A 58 -0.54 -0.37 12.15
C ALA A 58 -1.55 0.72 11.72
N PRO A 59 -2.67 0.36 11.05
CA PRO A 59 -3.72 1.31 10.68
C PRO A 59 -4.20 2.22 11.81
N GLN A 60 -4.22 1.71 13.04
CA GLN A 60 -4.58 2.49 14.22
C GLN A 60 -3.60 3.63 14.51
N GLY A 61 -2.30 3.42 14.24
CA GLY A 61 -1.25 4.41 14.51
C GLY A 61 -1.06 5.41 13.36
N HIS A 62 -1.02 4.94 12.11
CA HIS A 62 -0.89 5.82 10.94
C HIS A 62 -2.22 6.34 10.38
N ARG A 63 -3.36 5.91 10.94
CA ARG A 63 -4.74 6.40 10.70
C ARG A 63 -5.28 6.24 9.27
N VAL A 64 -4.66 5.38 8.46
CA VAL A 64 -5.14 5.07 7.09
C VAL A 64 -5.75 3.67 7.10
N PHE A 65 -7.07 3.59 6.97
CA PHE A 65 -7.81 2.33 7.15
C PHE A 65 -8.26 1.67 5.83
N GLY A 66 -8.25 2.38 4.70
CA GLY A 66 -8.67 1.83 3.42
C GLY A 66 -8.94 2.90 2.39
N PHE A 67 -9.76 2.56 1.38
CA PHE A 67 -10.19 3.52 0.36
C PHE A 67 -11.27 4.47 0.87
N HIS A 68 -12.06 4.07 1.85
CA HIS A 68 -12.99 4.98 2.50
C HIS A 68 -13.28 4.51 3.92
N TRP A 69 -13.50 5.44 4.82
CA TRP A 69 -13.92 5.17 6.18
C TRP A 69 -14.64 6.38 6.76
N TYR A 70 -15.49 6.16 7.75
CA TYR A 70 -16.12 7.26 8.47
C TYR A 70 -15.18 7.78 9.56
N ASP A 71 -14.80 9.05 9.46
CA ASP A 71 -13.99 9.74 10.45
C ASP A 71 -14.90 10.43 11.48
N ARG A 72 -15.02 9.81 12.65
CA ARG A 72 -15.86 10.33 13.74
C ARG A 72 -15.40 11.68 14.28
N SER A 73 -14.11 12.01 14.15
CA SER A 73 -13.57 13.27 14.70
C SER A 73 -13.92 14.49 13.84
N ALA A 74 -14.10 14.26 12.55
CA ALA A 74 -14.46 15.29 11.58
C ALA A 74 -15.93 15.19 11.10
N ASP A 75 -16.67 14.19 11.58
CA ASP A 75 -18.05 13.87 11.18
C ASP A 75 -18.22 13.77 9.65
N GLU A 76 -17.29 13.09 9.00
CA GLU A 76 -17.25 13.00 7.54
C GLU A 76 -16.83 11.61 7.05
N ILE A 77 -17.11 11.31 5.79
CA ILE A 77 -16.57 10.14 5.12
C ILE A 77 -15.24 10.55 4.47
N ALA A 78 -14.14 10.03 5.01
CA ALA A 78 -12.85 10.05 4.35
C ALA A 78 -12.93 9.15 3.11
N TYR A 79 -12.70 9.71 1.92
CA TYR A 79 -12.86 9.01 0.65
C TYR A 79 -11.63 9.16 -0.25
N TYR A 80 -11.08 8.01 -0.61
CA TYR A 80 -9.85 7.80 -1.39
C TYR A 80 -10.09 6.81 -2.55
N GLY A 81 -11.34 6.72 -3.03
CA GLY A 81 -11.67 6.25 -4.38
C GLY A 81 -11.97 4.77 -4.55
N ASP A 82 -13.01 4.27 -3.87
CA ASP A 82 -13.55 2.93 -4.10
C ASP A 82 -14.58 2.85 -5.25
N ASP A 83 -15.02 3.99 -5.81
CA ASP A 83 -16.08 4.00 -6.81
C ASP A 83 -15.49 4.26 -8.19
N PHE A 84 -15.19 3.19 -8.90
CA PHE A 84 -14.66 3.19 -10.27
C PHE A 84 -15.47 4.11 -11.21
N TRP A 85 -16.79 4.19 -11.00
CA TRP A 85 -17.70 5.07 -11.75
C TRP A 85 -17.52 6.55 -11.41
N THR A 86 -17.16 6.87 -10.18
CA THR A 86 -16.83 8.23 -9.72
C THR A 86 -15.42 8.64 -10.17
N VAL A 87 -14.46 7.72 -10.18
CA VAL A 87 -13.11 7.94 -10.74
C VAL A 87 -13.14 8.19 -12.25
N ALA A 88 -13.98 7.46 -12.99
CA ALA A 88 -14.18 7.66 -14.43
C ALA A 88 -14.84 9.02 -14.75
N LYS A 89 -15.74 9.51 -13.89
CA LYS A 89 -16.43 10.81 -14.06
C LYS A 89 -15.56 12.02 -13.67
N LEU A 90 -14.70 11.89 -12.66
CA LEU A 90 -13.91 13.01 -12.12
C LEU A 90 -12.48 13.12 -12.68
N GLY A 91 -12.02 12.09 -13.40
CA GLY A 91 -10.71 12.05 -14.05
C GLY A 91 -9.62 11.39 -13.18
N PHE A 92 -8.93 10.40 -13.76
CA PHE A 92 -7.88 9.59 -13.12
C PHE A 92 -6.77 10.43 -12.46
N ALA A 93 -6.45 11.61 -13.02
CA ALA A 93 -5.44 12.52 -12.49
C ALA A 93 -5.82 13.12 -11.11
N LYS A 94 -7.10 13.41 -10.87
CA LYS A 94 -7.58 13.98 -9.59
C LYS A 94 -7.67 12.91 -8.49
N PHE A 95 -7.98 11.67 -8.86
CA PHE A 95 -7.89 10.50 -7.98
C PHE A 95 -6.45 10.24 -7.54
N ILE A 96 -5.50 10.22 -8.49
CA ILE A 96 -4.07 10.09 -8.20
C ILE A 96 -3.59 11.27 -7.33
N HIS A 97 -4.05 12.51 -7.59
CA HIS A 97 -3.73 13.66 -6.76
C HIS A 97 -4.27 13.50 -5.33
N ASN A 98 -5.53 13.11 -5.12
CA ASN A 98 -6.07 12.96 -3.76
C ASN A 98 -5.44 11.78 -3.00
N CYS A 99 -5.20 10.66 -3.67
CA CYS A 99 -4.54 9.48 -3.08
C CYS A 99 -3.04 9.68 -2.82
N LEU A 100 -2.32 10.43 -3.65
CA LEU A 100 -0.88 10.65 -3.46
C LEU A 100 -0.57 11.92 -2.66
N TRP A 101 -1.39 12.97 -2.76
CA TRP A 101 -1.14 14.26 -2.11
C TRP A 101 -1.82 14.34 -0.74
N SER A 102 -3.15 14.25 -0.67
CA SER A 102 -3.88 14.43 0.60
C SER A 102 -3.65 13.28 1.58
N LEU A 103 -3.51 12.05 1.09
CA LEU A 103 -3.20 10.91 1.95
C LEU A 103 -1.81 11.02 2.61
N ASN A 104 -0.81 11.50 1.87
CA ASN A 104 0.57 11.64 2.38
C ASN A 104 0.81 12.93 3.18
N GLN A 105 0.10 14.03 2.89
CA GLN A 105 0.28 15.32 3.58
C GLN A 105 -0.66 15.51 4.78
N ASP A 106 -1.92 15.10 4.68
CA ASP A 106 -2.94 15.53 5.65
C ASP A 106 -3.31 14.45 6.67
N ARG A 107 -3.15 13.17 6.34
CA ARG A 107 -3.72 12.06 7.16
C ARG A 107 -2.73 11.01 7.62
N LEU A 108 -1.60 10.84 6.94
CA LEU A 108 -0.55 9.94 7.42
C LEU A 108 0.11 10.52 8.67
N SER A 109 -0.29 10.05 9.84
CA SER A 109 0.19 10.58 11.12
C SER A 109 1.58 10.08 11.52
N SER A 110 2.06 9.01 10.89
CA SER A 110 3.31 8.35 11.26
C SER A 110 4.42 8.67 10.27
N LYS A 111 5.65 8.88 10.79
CA LYS A 111 6.83 9.16 9.96
C LYS A 111 7.14 7.95 9.05
N THR A 112 7.32 8.23 7.76
CA THR A 112 7.75 7.23 6.79
C THR A 112 9.23 6.86 6.98
N ILE A 113 9.63 5.71 6.46
CA ILE A 113 11.04 5.29 6.43
C ILE A 113 11.92 6.29 5.67
N PHE A 114 11.38 6.96 4.64
CA PHE A 114 12.11 7.98 3.90
C PHE A 114 12.42 9.19 4.79
N SER A 115 11.46 9.67 5.58
CA SER A 115 11.69 10.81 6.48
C SER A 115 12.48 10.48 7.75
N LYS A 116 12.63 9.20 8.10
CA LYS A 116 13.47 8.75 9.23
C LYS A 116 14.96 8.65 8.90
N VAL A 117 15.31 8.52 7.62
CA VAL A 117 16.69 8.29 7.16
C VAL A 117 17.35 9.59 6.66
N GLN A 118 16.57 10.65 6.49
CA GLN A 118 17.06 12.03 6.27
C GLN A 118 17.29 12.73 7.60
#